data_AF-X1DR45-F1
#
_entry.id   AF-X1DR45-F1
#
_cell.length_a   1.000
_cell.length_b   1.000
_cell.length_c   1.000
_cell.angle_alpha   90.00
_cell.angle_beta   90.00
_cell.angle_gamma   90.00
#
_symmetry.space_group_name_H-M   'P 1'
#
loop_
_entity.id
_entity.type
_entity.pdbx_description
1 polymer ?
#
loop_
_entity_poly.entity_id
_entity_poly.type
_entity_poly.pdbx_seq_one_letter_code
_entity_poly.pdbx_strand_id
1 'polypeptide(L)' 'MMIVGQISTPEEAKEIEFIAKSLVIGNRARALALKLKEV' A
#
# COMPACT_ATOMS: atom_id res chain seq x y z
N MET A 1 -0.26 9.46 -4.50
CA MET A 1 -1.37 8.54 -4.78
C MET A 1 -2.64 9.33 -4.54
N MET A 2 -3.59 9.33 -5.48
CA MET A 2 -4.86 10.06 -5.30
C MET A 2 -5.89 9.08 -4.76
N ILE A 3 -6.27 9.21 -3.49
CA ILE A 3 -7.37 8.43 -2.90
C ILE A 3 -8.67 9.09 -3.37
N VAL A 4 -9.45 8.40 -4.20
CA VAL A 4 -10.75 8.88 -4.69
C VAL A 4 -11.86 8.19 -3.88
N GLY A 5 -12.46 8.94 -2.95
CA GLY A 5 -13.51 8.50 -2.05
C GLY A 5 -13.95 9.64 -1.12
N GLN A 6 -15.13 9.54 -0.52
CA GLN A 6 -15.52 10.50 0.51
C GLN A 6 -14.61 10.31 1.72
N ILE A 7 -13.84 11.35 2.05
CA ILE A 7 -13.01 11.40 3.26
C ILE A 7 -13.63 12.43 4.19
N SER A 8 -13.92 12.00 5.40
CA SER A 8 -14.63 12.79 6.41
C SER A 8 -13.66 13.64 7.22
N THR A 9 -12.41 13.18 7.41
CA THR A 9 -11.38 13.90 8.19
C THR A 9 -9.96 13.75 7.63
N PRO A 10 -9.05 14.69 7.93
CA PRO A 10 -7.62 14.56 7.61
C PRO A 10 -6.95 13.32 8.24
N GLU A 11 -7.41 12.89 9.40
CA GLU A 11 -6.92 11.70 10.11
C GLU A 11 -7.27 10.43 9.32
N GLU A 12 -8.52 10.32 8.87
CA GLU A 12 -8.99 9.22 8.03
C GLU A 12 -8.18 9.14 6.72
N ALA A 13 -7.87 10.30 6.11
CA ALA A 13 -7.01 10.35 4.92
C ALA A 13 -5.63 9.72 5.15
N LYS A 14 -5.00 10.03 6.29
CA LYS A 14 -3.68 9.51 6.67
C LYS A 14 -3.72 8.01 6.90
N GLU A 15 -4.77 7.51 7.55
CA GLU A 15 -4.96 6.08 7.80
C GLU A 15 -5.14 5.31 6.50
N ILE A 16 -6.00 5.79 5.60
CA ILE A 16 -6.22 5.16 4.28
C ILE A 16 -4.92 5.21 3.46
N GLU A 17 -4.20 6.32 3.47
CA GLU A 17 -2.92 6.44 2.77
C GLU A 17 -1.88 5.45 3.30
N PHE A 18 -1.79 5.30 4.63
CA PHE A 18 -0.89 4.36 5.27
C PHE A 18 -1.21 2.91 4.88
N ILE A 19 -2.49 2.53 4.93
CA ILE A 19 -2.94 1.18 4.56
C ILE A 19 -2.62 0.88 3.10
N ALA A 20 -2.96 1.79 2.19
CA ALA A 20 -2.74 1.60 0.76
C ALA A 20 -1.25 1.49 0.41
N LYS A 21 -0.40 2.34 1.02
CA LYS A 21 1.05 2.25 0.86
C LYS A 21 1.60 0.92 1.38
N SER A 22 1.11 0.46 2.52
CA SER A 22 1.53 -0.81 3.12
C SER A 22 1.22 -1.99 2.20
N LEU A 23 0.05 -1.99 1.56
CA LEU A 23 -0.33 -3.02 0.58
C LEU A 23 0.59 -3.03 -0.64
N VAL A 24 0.91 -1.85 -1.19
CA VAL A 24 1.84 -1.73 -2.33
C VAL A 24 3.22 -2.25 -1.97
N ILE A 25 3.76 -1.86 -0.81
CA ILE A 25 5.07 -2.32 -0.34
C ILE A 25 5.06 -3.84 -0.13
N GLY A 26 4.03 -4.39 0.53
CA GLY A 26 3.88 -5.82 0.78
C GLY A 26 3.85 -6.64 -0.51
N ASN A 27 3.11 -6.17 -1.52
CA ASN A 27 3.05 -6.82 -2.83
C ASN A 27 4.42 -6.81 -3.53
N ARG A 28 5.15 -5.69 -3.48
CA ARG A 28 6.50 -5.59 -4.04
C ARG A 28 7.49 -6.49 -3.33
N ALA A 29 7.44 -6.55 -2.01
CA ALA A 29 8.28 -7.44 -1.20
C ALA A 29 8.02 -8.91 -1.53
N ARG A 30 6.74 -9.31 -1.66
CA ARG A 30 6.36 -10.66 -2.08
C ARG A 30 6.87 -10.99 -3.48
N ALA A 31 6.70 -10.08 -4.43
CA ALA A 31 7.20 -10.27 -5.80
C ALA A 31 8.72 -10.43 -5.84
N LEU A 32 9.46 -9.64 -5.05
CA LEU A 32 10.91 -9.79 -4.91
C LEU A 32 11.29 -11.14 -4.30
N ALA A 33 10.62 -11.56 -3.22
CA ALA A 33 10.88 -12.83 -2.57
C ALA A 33 10.64 -14.03 -3.50
N LEU A 34 9.62 -13.97 -4.37
CA LEU A 34 9.37 -15.00 -5.38
C LEU A 34 10.51 -15.04 -6.40
N LYS A 35 10.94 -13.89 -6.93
CA LYS A 35 12.08 -13.82 -7.85
C LYS A 35 13.36 -14.39 -7.25
N LEU A 36 13.63 -14.11 -5.97
CA LEU A 36 14.81 -14.63 -5.28
C LEU A 36 14.77 -16.14 -5.05
N LYS A 37 13.58 -16.76 -5.01
CA LYS A 37 13.44 -18.22 -4.91
C LYS A 37 13.68 -18.93 -6.24
N GLU A 38 13.56 -18.22 -7.35
CA GLU A 38 13.78 -18.75 -8.71
C GLU A 38 15.26 -18.67 -9.15
N VAL A 39 16.11 -17.97 -8.38
CA VAL A 39 17.57 -17.90 -8.53
C VAL A 39 18.23 -18.99 -7.70
#